data_AF-A0A3R5QWL4-F1
#
_entry.id   AF-A0A3R5QWL4-F1
#
_cell.length_a   1.000
_cell.length_b   1.000
_cell.length_c   1.000
_cell.angle_alpha   90.00
_cell.angle_beta   90.00
_cell.angle_gamma   90.00
#
_symmetry.space_group_name_H-M   'P 1'
#
loop_
_entity.id
_entity.type
_entity.pdbx_description
1 polymer ?
#
loop_
_entity_poly.entity_id
_entity_poly.type
_entity_poly.pdbx_seq_one_letter_code
_entity_poly.pdbx_strand_id
1 'polypeptide(L)'
;MYKRALRPLWSYDIKNTEQWLTDMSLSGYKLDHINFKNRSFYFIKADKKKLIYRFSYERNENIGISKSLIKDKLEVITSFKRWSLLVNEPENIEIMPSRNSIIERNDRLVRYARIILLALTLLLFLGAMPGLIFIILFGLPMQLSLGVVQLSIYLIYIVVWIFSLYSLIKINSSNKRMLQLEDLEPEVSFIGDKNIEDEIYLGKIPKVVVKVKLGGFYSPDKLELWLKEMSKKGLKLFKVSKNGNRFYFLNEGKTNRKYVVDFKKRVSSEYYEINREAGWKLYFTSKERSYNWSIWAMDYTEGEAEPVMYSNKEDIVEHARKVVISYSILYAPIIVMYLIVLGLTSYICCKMKISI
;
A
#
# COMPACT_ATOMS: atom_id res chain seq x y z
N MET A 1 40.77 -12.79 8.53
CA MET A 1 40.63 -11.75 7.47
C MET A 1 39.25 -11.12 7.59
N TYR A 2 39.17 -9.79 7.67
CA TYR A 2 37.92 -9.04 7.79
C TYR A 2 37.44 -8.58 6.42
N LYS A 3 36.14 -8.75 6.13
CA LYS A 3 35.50 -8.24 4.91
C LYS A 3 34.41 -7.26 5.29
N ARG A 4 34.42 -6.07 4.68
CA ARG A 4 33.39 -5.04 4.84
C ARG A 4 32.54 -4.97 3.57
N ALA A 5 31.22 -4.92 3.73
CA ALA A 5 30.29 -4.70 2.62
C ALA A 5 29.33 -3.56 2.95
N LEU A 6 29.20 -2.59 2.04
CA LEU A 6 28.23 -1.51 2.14
C LEU A 6 26.95 -1.93 1.42
N ARG A 7 25.81 -1.88 2.11
CA ARG A 7 24.50 -2.19 1.51
C ARG A 7 23.51 -1.07 1.81
N PRO A 8 23.54 0.02 1.02
CA PRO A 8 22.57 1.10 1.21
C PRO A 8 21.15 0.55 1.01
N LEU A 9 20.19 1.07 1.78
CA LEU A 9 18.78 0.66 1.68
C LEU A 9 18.50 -0.83 1.98
N TRP A 10 19.38 -1.53 2.71
CA TRP A 10 19.16 -2.91 3.16
C TRP A 10 17.77 -3.11 3.79
N SER A 11 17.29 -2.10 4.55
CA SER A 11 15.98 -2.14 5.22
C SER A 11 14.77 -2.00 4.28
N TYR A 12 14.96 -1.69 2.99
CA TYR A 12 13.86 -1.67 2.01
C TYR A 12 13.58 -3.08 1.47
N ASP A 13 14.62 -3.91 1.38
CA ASP A 13 14.57 -5.25 0.82
C ASP A 13 15.24 -6.23 1.77
N ILE A 14 14.53 -6.47 2.87
CA ILE A 14 15.03 -7.26 4.00
C ILE A 14 15.22 -8.70 3.57
N LYS A 15 14.27 -9.28 2.82
CA LYS A 15 14.39 -10.65 2.32
C LYS A 15 15.64 -10.86 1.47
N ASN A 16 15.90 -9.98 0.50
CA ASN A 16 17.11 -10.13 -0.32
C ASN A 16 18.39 -9.86 0.49
N THR A 17 18.31 -9.04 1.54
CA THR A 17 19.43 -8.84 2.46
C THR A 17 19.70 -10.09 3.31
N GLU A 18 18.65 -10.73 3.84
CA GLU A 18 18.75 -12.00 4.58
C GLU A 18 19.29 -13.13 3.72
N GLN A 19 18.78 -13.26 2.48
CA GLN A 19 19.28 -14.25 1.53
C GLN A 19 20.76 -14.01 1.26
N TRP A 20 21.15 -12.77 0.99
CA TRP A 20 22.55 -12.42 0.77
C TRP A 20 23.44 -12.73 2.00
N LEU A 21 22.97 -12.48 3.23
CA LEU A 21 23.71 -12.87 4.44
C LEU A 21 23.88 -14.39 4.53
N THR A 22 22.84 -15.13 4.16
CA THR A 22 22.88 -16.61 4.08
C THR A 22 23.89 -17.06 3.04
N ASP A 23 23.90 -16.47 1.85
CA ASP A 23 24.84 -16.79 0.77
C ASP A 23 26.29 -16.45 1.17
N MET A 24 26.49 -15.37 1.95
CA MET A 24 27.80 -15.02 2.51
C MET A 24 28.30 -16.10 3.51
N SER A 25 27.41 -16.65 4.35
CA SER A 25 27.78 -17.76 5.24
C SER A 25 28.16 -19.04 4.50
N LEU A 26 27.43 -19.37 3.44
CA LEU A 26 27.77 -20.48 2.53
C LEU A 26 29.12 -20.26 1.83
N SER A 27 29.48 -19.01 1.60
CA SER A 27 30.76 -18.62 1.00
C SER A 27 31.93 -18.62 2.01
N GLY A 28 31.70 -19.00 3.28
CA GLY A 28 32.72 -19.05 4.33
C GLY A 28 32.93 -17.72 5.06
N TYR A 29 31.91 -16.86 5.11
CA TYR A 29 31.93 -15.60 5.85
C TYR A 29 30.84 -15.58 6.92
N LYS A 30 31.24 -15.56 8.19
CA LYS A 30 30.33 -15.33 9.32
C LYS A 30 30.17 -13.83 9.53
N LEU A 31 28.93 -13.37 9.67
CA LEU A 31 28.67 -11.99 10.04
C LEU A 31 29.10 -11.76 11.50
N ASP A 32 29.92 -10.75 11.73
CA ASP A 32 30.42 -10.38 13.05
C ASP A 32 29.52 -9.30 13.66
N HIS A 33 29.40 -8.16 12.97
CA HIS A 33 28.52 -7.08 13.41
C HIS A 33 28.01 -6.23 12.24
N ILE A 34 27.01 -5.41 12.53
CA ILE A 34 26.42 -4.45 11.59
C ILE A 34 26.50 -3.05 12.18
N ASN A 35 27.07 -2.12 11.42
CA ASN A 35 26.90 -0.70 11.71
C ASN A 35 25.66 -0.19 10.98
N PHE A 36 24.54 -0.12 11.71
CA PHE A 36 23.24 0.30 11.16
C PHE A 36 23.23 1.76 10.68
N LYS A 37 23.99 2.66 11.33
CA LYS A 37 24.09 4.08 10.95
C LYS A 37 24.77 4.23 9.58
N ASN A 38 25.88 3.53 9.39
CA ASN A 38 26.67 3.58 8.16
C ASN A 38 26.29 2.49 7.16
N ARG A 39 25.25 1.69 7.45
CA ARG A 39 24.72 0.60 6.60
C ARG A 39 25.80 -0.37 6.13
N SER A 40 26.79 -0.61 6.99
CA SER A 40 27.97 -1.42 6.70
C SER A 40 27.90 -2.73 7.48
N PHE A 41 28.19 -3.83 6.80
CA PHE A 41 28.19 -5.19 7.33
C PHE A 41 29.64 -5.68 7.39
N TYR A 42 30.02 -6.23 8.55
CA TYR A 42 31.38 -6.66 8.81
C TYR A 42 31.39 -8.18 9.01
N PHE A 43 32.27 -8.85 8.28
CA PHE A 43 32.35 -10.30 8.24
C PHE A 43 33.74 -10.78 8.61
N ILE A 44 33.78 -11.93 9.26
CA ILE A 44 34.99 -12.69 9.56
C ILE A 44 34.96 -13.98 8.73
N LYS A 45 36.13 -14.40 8.24
CA LYS A 45 36.28 -15.69 7.56
C LYS A 45 36.03 -16.83 8.57
N ALA A 46 35.11 -17.73 8.24
CA ALA A 46 34.70 -18.85 9.07
C ALA A 46 34.44 -20.08 8.20
N ASP A 47 34.12 -21.22 8.83
CA ASP A 47 33.77 -22.43 8.10
C ASP A 47 32.49 -22.23 7.28
N LYS A 48 32.41 -22.92 6.14
CA LYS A 48 31.25 -22.88 5.27
C LYS A 48 30.09 -23.60 5.95
N LYS A 49 29.26 -22.83 6.64
CA LYS A 49 28.03 -23.32 7.28
C LYS A 49 26.86 -22.50 6.80
N LYS A 50 25.74 -23.17 6.49
CA LYS A 50 24.50 -22.50 6.13
C LYS A 50 23.90 -21.89 7.40
N LEU A 51 24.00 -20.58 7.55
CA LEU A 51 23.37 -19.83 8.62
C LEU A 51 22.19 -19.04 8.06
N ILE A 52 21.02 -19.15 8.71
CA ILE A 52 19.82 -18.42 8.33
C ILE A 52 19.76 -17.14 9.14
N TYR A 53 19.82 -16.00 8.45
CA TYR A 53 19.74 -14.68 9.07
C TYR A 53 18.34 -14.11 8.95
N ARG A 54 17.82 -13.54 10.03
CA ARG A 54 16.47 -12.96 10.07
C ARG A 54 16.47 -11.63 10.80
N PHE A 55 15.98 -10.59 10.15
CA PHE A 55 15.71 -9.32 10.80
C PHE A 55 14.37 -9.37 11.51
N SER A 56 14.36 -8.90 12.76
CA SER A 56 13.17 -8.53 13.51
C SER A 56 13.11 -7.02 13.67
N TYR A 57 11.89 -6.48 13.73
CA TYR A 57 11.64 -5.08 14.03
C TYR A 57 10.64 -4.97 15.18
N GLU A 58 11.01 -4.32 16.28
CA GLU A 58 10.13 -4.17 17.44
C GLU A 58 9.57 -2.77 17.53
N ARG A 59 8.27 -2.66 17.89
CA ARG A 59 7.58 -1.36 17.91
C ARG A 59 8.08 -0.49 19.06
N ASN A 60 8.43 -1.11 20.19
CA ASN A 60 8.89 -0.48 21.42
C ASN A 60 10.35 -0.82 21.68
N GLU A 61 11.17 0.21 21.90
CA GLU A 61 12.61 0.07 22.18
C GLU A 61 12.89 -0.54 23.57
N ASN A 62 11.91 -0.47 24.49
CA ASN A 62 12.04 -0.96 25.87
C ASN A 62 11.57 -2.41 26.07
N ILE A 63 10.88 -2.98 25.07
CA ILE A 63 10.57 -4.40 25.08
C ILE A 63 11.77 -5.02 24.37
N GLY A 64 12.82 -5.35 25.12
CA GLY A 64 13.89 -6.18 24.57
C GLY A 64 13.30 -7.44 23.94
N ILE A 65 14.01 -8.01 22.98
CA ILE A 65 13.63 -9.20 22.19
C ILE A 65 12.79 -10.14 23.04
N SER A 66 11.55 -10.40 22.61
CA SER A 66 10.58 -11.12 23.44
C SER A 66 11.23 -12.36 24.05
N LYS A 67 11.12 -12.53 25.38
CA LYS A 67 11.76 -13.65 26.10
C LYS A 67 11.42 -15.03 25.51
N SER A 68 10.33 -15.13 24.74
CA SER A 68 9.97 -16.30 23.94
C SER A 68 10.97 -16.62 22.83
N LEU A 69 11.47 -15.64 22.07
CA LEU A 69 12.41 -15.87 20.96
C LEU A 69 13.80 -16.30 21.45
N ILE A 70 14.22 -15.83 22.62
CA ILE A 70 15.49 -16.25 23.26
C ILE A 70 15.39 -17.70 23.76
N LYS A 71 14.19 -18.18 24.06
CA LYS A 71 13.94 -19.54 24.56
C LYS A 71 14.13 -20.62 23.48
N ASP A 72 14.06 -20.25 22.20
CA ASP A 72 14.06 -21.16 21.04
C ASP A 72 15.41 -21.22 20.29
N LYS A 73 16.53 -21.05 21.00
CA LYS A 73 17.91 -21.10 20.44
C LYS A 73 18.23 -20.06 19.35
N LEU A 74 17.43 -19.00 19.21
CA LEU A 74 17.75 -17.91 18.28
C LEU A 74 18.84 -17.02 18.89
N GLU A 75 20.03 -17.04 18.30
CA GLU A 75 21.12 -16.17 18.71
C GLU A 75 20.93 -14.77 18.13
N VAL A 76 21.04 -13.76 19.01
CA VAL A 76 21.00 -12.35 18.61
C VAL A 76 22.42 -11.91 18.31
N ILE A 77 22.72 -11.66 17.04
CA ILE A 77 24.06 -11.16 16.64
C ILE A 77 24.22 -9.70 17.05
N THR A 78 23.21 -8.89 16.74
CA THR A 78 23.26 -7.46 16.97
C THR A 78 21.87 -6.85 17.02
N SER A 79 21.71 -5.83 17.85
CA SER A 79 20.50 -5.02 17.97
C SER A 79 20.85 -3.54 17.91
N PHE A 80 20.05 -2.76 17.19
CA PHE A 80 20.17 -1.31 17.14
C PHE A 80 18.80 -0.64 17.06
N LYS A 81 18.49 0.17 18.08
CA LYS A 81 17.17 0.78 18.27
C LYS A 81 16.09 -0.31 18.19
N ARG A 82 15.29 -0.27 17.13
CA ARG A 82 14.15 -1.17 16.89
C ARG A 82 14.49 -2.37 16.02
N TRP A 83 15.73 -2.48 15.53
CA TRP A 83 16.16 -3.58 14.68
C TRP A 83 16.96 -4.59 15.47
N SER A 84 16.66 -5.87 15.26
CA SER A 84 17.44 -6.98 15.79
C SER A 84 17.73 -7.96 14.67
N LEU A 85 18.96 -8.47 14.60
CA LEU A 85 19.33 -9.54 13.69
C LEU A 85 19.48 -10.84 14.47
N LEU A 86 18.67 -11.81 14.09
CA LEU A 86 18.66 -13.16 14.62
C LEU A 86 19.39 -14.08 13.64
N VAL A 87 20.12 -15.06 14.17
CA VAL A 87 20.74 -16.13 13.40
C VAL A 87 20.29 -17.48 13.92
N ASN A 88 20.06 -18.41 13.01
CA ASN A 88 19.77 -19.79 13.35
C ASN A 88 20.42 -20.75 12.36
N GLU A 89 20.59 -21.98 12.80
CA GLU A 89 20.92 -23.12 11.97
C GLU A 89 19.64 -23.71 11.36
N PRO A 90 19.70 -24.26 10.14
CA PRO A 90 18.53 -24.76 9.42
C PRO A 90 17.78 -25.89 10.15
N GLU A 91 18.43 -26.57 11.10
CA GLU A 91 17.87 -27.69 11.85
C GLU A 91 16.95 -27.28 13.02
N ASN A 92 16.98 -26.00 13.46
CA ASN A 92 16.23 -25.52 14.62
C ASN A 92 15.08 -24.54 14.25
N ILE A 93 14.48 -24.65 13.05
CA ILE A 93 13.43 -23.72 12.61
C ILE A 93 12.06 -24.16 13.16
N GLU A 94 11.78 -23.96 14.44
CA GLU A 94 10.44 -24.23 14.99
C GLU A 94 9.55 -22.98 14.98
N ILE A 95 10.09 -21.78 15.21
CA ILE A 95 9.29 -20.54 15.30
C ILE A 95 9.97 -19.39 14.54
N MET A 96 9.24 -18.78 13.60
CA MET A 96 9.69 -17.59 12.87
C MET A 96 9.11 -16.30 13.47
N PRO A 97 9.90 -15.22 13.58
CA PRO A 97 9.38 -13.94 14.04
C PRO A 97 8.41 -13.34 13.01
N SER A 98 7.27 -12.84 13.49
CA SER A 98 6.28 -12.17 12.65
C SER A 98 6.89 -10.97 11.90
N ARG A 99 6.59 -10.83 10.60
CA ARG A 99 7.02 -9.70 9.77
C ARG A 99 6.07 -8.51 9.80
N ASN A 100 4.95 -8.61 10.52
CA ASN A 100 3.94 -7.55 10.58
C ASN A 100 4.53 -6.19 10.94
N SER A 101 5.40 -6.13 11.94
CA SER A 101 6.04 -4.89 12.39
C SER A 101 6.98 -4.25 11.35
N ILE A 102 7.71 -5.08 10.60
CA ILE A 102 8.56 -4.66 9.49
C ILE A 102 7.70 -4.06 8.37
N ILE A 103 6.60 -4.76 8.03
CA ILE A 103 5.70 -4.33 6.96
C ILE A 103 5.01 -3.02 7.35
N GLU A 104 4.56 -2.87 8.61
CA GLU A 104 3.99 -1.62 9.11
C GLU A 104 4.98 -0.44 9.01
N ARG A 105 6.26 -0.68 9.32
CA ARG A 105 7.32 0.33 9.17
C ARG A 105 7.51 0.71 7.70
N ASN A 106 7.51 -0.27 6.81
CA ASN A 106 7.63 -0.04 5.37
C ASN A 106 6.42 0.72 4.81
N ASP A 107 5.21 0.39 5.25
CA ASP A 107 3.99 1.12 4.87
C ASP A 107 4.04 2.60 5.30
N ARG A 108 4.63 2.90 6.48
CA ARG A 108 4.89 4.28 6.90
C ARG A 108 5.84 4.99 5.92
N LEU A 109 6.93 4.34 5.52
CA LEU A 109 7.87 4.92 4.56
C LEU A 109 7.23 5.15 3.20
N VAL A 110 6.41 4.21 2.71
CA VAL A 110 5.65 4.37 1.46
C VAL A 110 4.73 5.59 1.57
N ARG A 111 4.01 5.77 2.68
CA ARG A 111 3.18 6.97 2.90
C ARG A 111 4.01 8.26 2.82
N TYR A 112 5.16 8.32 3.48
CA TYR A 112 6.02 9.51 3.40
C TYR A 112 6.54 9.75 1.98
N ALA A 113 6.99 8.71 1.29
CA ALA A 113 7.43 8.83 -0.10
C ALA A 113 6.30 9.31 -1.03
N ARG A 114 5.05 8.88 -0.81
CA ARG A 114 3.87 9.40 -1.55
C ARG A 114 3.62 10.88 -1.28
N ILE A 115 3.68 11.31 -0.01
CA ILE A 115 3.50 12.71 0.38
C ILE A 115 4.61 13.58 -0.22
N ILE A 116 5.86 13.14 -0.15
CA ILE A 116 7.00 13.84 -0.76
C ILE A 116 6.80 13.94 -2.28
N LEU A 117 6.45 12.84 -2.94
CA LEU A 117 6.20 12.83 -4.39
C LEU A 117 5.08 13.80 -4.77
N LEU A 118 3.99 13.83 -4.00
CA LEU A 118 2.89 14.77 -4.22
C LEU A 118 3.35 16.22 -4.03
N ALA A 119 4.05 16.53 -2.93
CA ALA A 119 4.55 17.87 -2.64
C ALA A 119 5.53 18.36 -3.71
N LEU A 120 6.45 17.49 -4.14
CA LEU A 120 7.36 17.77 -5.25
C LEU A 120 6.56 18.08 -6.52
N THR A 121 5.60 17.22 -6.87
CA THR A 121 4.78 17.40 -8.07
C THR A 121 4.02 18.73 -8.03
N LEU A 122 3.43 19.09 -6.89
CA LEU A 122 2.78 20.39 -6.66
C LEU A 122 3.77 21.55 -6.81
N LEU A 123 4.97 21.44 -6.25
CA LEU A 123 6.02 22.45 -6.38
C LEU A 123 6.43 22.66 -7.85
N LEU A 124 6.52 21.58 -8.64
CA LEU A 124 6.82 21.68 -10.06
C LEU A 124 5.69 22.41 -10.82
N PHE A 125 4.44 22.08 -10.54
CA PHE A 125 3.30 22.78 -11.16
C PHE A 125 3.21 24.25 -10.74
N LEU A 126 3.46 24.57 -9.47
CA LEU A 126 3.41 25.93 -8.94
C LEU A 126 4.62 26.80 -9.32
N GLY A 127 5.82 26.21 -9.37
CA GLY A 127 7.05 26.95 -9.60
C GLY A 127 7.46 27.03 -11.06
N ALA A 128 7.38 25.91 -11.80
CA ALA A 128 7.93 25.84 -13.15
C ALA A 128 6.94 26.36 -14.23
N MET A 129 5.65 26.07 -14.08
CA MET A 129 4.66 26.44 -15.11
C MET A 129 4.44 27.96 -15.20
N PRO A 130 4.27 28.73 -14.10
CA PRO A 130 4.13 30.18 -14.20
C PRO A 130 5.40 30.85 -14.72
N GLY A 131 6.59 30.34 -14.35
CA GLY A 131 7.86 30.84 -14.87
C GLY A 131 8.00 30.66 -16.38
N LEU A 132 7.66 29.47 -16.90
CA LEU A 132 7.66 29.21 -18.34
C LEU A 132 6.62 30.06 -19.09
N ILE A 133 5.41 30.18 -18.55
CA ILE A 133 4.35 31.02 -19.12
C ILE A 133 4.78 32.49 -19.13
N PHE A 134 5.41 32.98 -18.05
CA PHE A 134 5.90 34.36 -17.96
C PHE A 134 7.03 34.65 -18.96
N ILE A 135 7.97 33.72 -19.14
CA ILE A 135 9.02 33.84 -20.16
C ILE A 135 8.42 33.90 -21.57
N ILE A 136 7.45 33.01 -21.88
CA ILE A 136 6.79 32.98 -23.19
C ILE A 136 5.97 34.26 -23.44
N LEU A 137 5.27 34.77 -22.44
CA LEU A 137 4.38 35.94 -22.59
C LEU A 137 5.14 37.28 -22.64
N PHE A 138 6.22 37.44 -21.87
CA PHE A 138 6.90 38.73 -21.70
C PHE A 138 8.26 38.83 -22.42
N GLY A 139 8.73 37.76 -23.05
CA GLY A 139 9.94 37.78 -23.90
C GLY A 139 11.21 38.23 -23.19
N LEU A 140 11.27 38.13 -21.85
CA LEU A 140 12.40 38.65 -21.07
C LEU A 140 13.67 37.83 -21.31
N PRO A 141 14.83 38.47 -21.57
CA PRO A 141 16.09 37.77 -21.72
C PRO A 141 16.49 37.17 -20.36
N MET A 142 16.59 35.84 -20.32
CA MET A 142 17.01 35.12 -19.13
C MET A 142 18.45 35.54 -18.77
N GLN A 143 18.65 36.21 -17.64
CA GLN A 143 20.00 36.49 -17.14
C GLN A 143 20.72 35.16 -16.89
N LEU A 144 21.83 34.93 -17.59
CA LEU A 144 22.55 33.65 -17.65
C LEU A 144 22.94 33.11 -16.26
N SER A 145 23.24 33.98 -15.30
CA SER A 145 23.62 33.63 -13.92
C SER A 145 22.47 33.01 -13.11
N LEU A 146 21.23 33.48 -13.30
CA LEU A 146 20.04 32.89 -12.67
C LEU A 146 19.68 31.54 -13.29
N GLY A 147 20.00 31.34 -14.58
CA GLY A 147 19.76 30.09 -15.30
C GLY A 147 20.51 28.89 -14.70
N VAL A 148 21.79 29.04 -14.35
CA VAL A 148 22.62 27.94 -13.82
C VAL A 148 22.12 27.46 -12.45
N VAL A 149 21.79 28.39 -11.56
CA VAL A 149 21.24 28.07 -10.23
C VAL A 149 19.89 27.36 -10.38
N GLN A 150 19.02 27.87 -11.26
CA GLN A 150 17.71 27.28 -11.52
C GLN A 150 17.83 25.85 -12.09
N LEU A 151 18.73 25.62 -13.05
CA LEU A 151 19.00 24.30 -13.61
C LEU A 151 19.52 23.32 -12.54
N SER A 152 20.38 23.79 -11.64
CA SER A 152 20.90 22.97 -10.53
C SER A 152 19.79 22.55 -9.56
N ILE A 153 18.86 23.47 -9.25
CA ILE A 153 17.68 23.17 -8.43
C ILE A 153 16.78 22.13 -9.12
N TYR A 154 16.52 22.29 -10.42
CA TYR A 154 15.73 21.32 -11.19
C TYR A 154 16.40 19.94 -11.26
N LEU A 155 17.72 19.88 -11.38
CA LEU A 155 18.44 18.61 -11.35
C LEU A 155 18.29 17.90 -10.00
N ILE A 156 18.49 18.63 -8.90
CA ILE A 156 18.28 18.09 -7.54
C ILE A 156 16.85 17.60 -7.39
N TYR A 157 15.88 18.39 -7.85
CA TYR A 157 14.47 18.04 -7.83
C TYR A 157 14.19 16.72 -8.58
N ILE A 158 14.70 16.58 -9.81
CA ILE A 158 14.55 15.36 -10.63
C ILE A 158 15.15 14.16 -9.90
N VAL A 159 16.34 14.31 -9.31
CA VAL A 159 17.00 13.23 -8.57
C VAL A 159 16.17 12.80 -7.36
N VAL A 160 15.65 13.75 -6.57
CA VAL A 160 14.79 13.44 -5.41
C VAL A 160 13.46 12.81 -5.86
N TRP A 161 12.90 13.25 -6.98
CA TRP A 161 11.66 12.71 -7.54
C TRP A 161 11.84 11.25 -8.00
N ILE A 162 12.90 10.97 -8.78
CA ILE A 162 13.28 9.62 -9.21
C ILE A 162 13.54 8.71 -8.00
N PHE A 163 14.29 9.20 -7.01
CA PHE A 163 14.58 8.45 -5.79
C PHE A 163 13.31 8.10 -4.99
N SER A 164 12.36 9.02 -4.93
CA SER A 164 11.05 8.81 -4.29
C SER A 164 10.25 7.74 -5.02
N LEU A 165 10.20 7.80 -6.36
CA LEU A 165 9.52 6.80 -7.19
C LEU A 165 10.15 5.41 -7.03
N TYR A 166 11.48 5.33 -7.09
CA TYR A 166 12.23 4.10 -6.85
C TYR A 166 11.90 3.50 -5.47
N SER A 167 11.89 4.34 -4.43
CA SER A 167 11.57 3.92 -3.06
C SER A 167 10.16 3.32 -2.98
N LEU A 168 9.17 3.93 -3.63
CA LEU A 168 7.80 3.43 -3.67
C LEU A 168 7.71 2.05 -4.33
N ILE A 169 8.30 1.90 -5.52
CA ILE A 169 8.27 0.65 -6.27
C ILE A 169 8.97 -0.46 -5.48
N LYS A 170 10.16 -0.17 -4.96
CA LYS A 170 10.99 -1.16 -4.27
C LYS A 170 10.37 -1.63 -2.96
N ILE A 171 9.87 -0.72 -2.12
CA ILE A 171 9.26 -1.07 -0.84
C ILE A 171 7.93 -1.82 -1.04
N ASN A 172 7.08 -1.37 -1.98
CA ASN A 172 5.82 -2.07 -2.26
C ASN A 172 6.05 -3.50 -2.77
N SER A 173 7.02 -3.69 -3.67
CA SER A 173 7.39 -5.01 -4.18
C SER A 173 7.91 -5.92 -3.06
N SER A 174 8.74 -5.37 -2.17
CA SER A 174 9.26 -6.07 -0.99
C SER A 174 8.14 -6.48 -0.03
N ASN A 175 7.23 -5.55 0.30
CA ASN A 175 6.08 -5.83 1.16
C ASN A 175 5.19 -6.91 0.56
N LYS A 176 4.84 -6.83 -0.73
CA LYS A 176 4.02 -7.84 -1.40
C LYS A 176 4.64 -9.25 -1.28
N ARG A 177 5.96 -9.36 -1.47
CA ARG A 177 6.67 -10.65 -1.35
C ARG A 177 6.68 -11.21 0.07
N MET A 178 6.71 -10.35 1.09
CA MET A 178 6.64 -10.81 2.49
C MET A 178 5.24 -11.33 2.83
N LEU A 179 4.21 -10.69 2.28
CA LEU A 179 2.81 -11.04 2.55
C LEU A 179 2.35 -12.34 1.91
N GLN A 180 2.82 -12.60 0.69
CA GLN A 180 2.56 -13.87 0.00
C GLN A 180 3.18 -15.08 0.69
N LEU A 181 4.09 -14.88 1.65
CA LEU A 181 4.77 -15.95 2.38
C LEU A 181 4.24 -16.16 3.80
N GLU A 182 3.51 -15.19 4.35
CA GLU A 182 2.90 -15.30 5.69
C GLU A 182 1.39 -15.56 5.61
N ASP A 183 0.83 -15.84 4.42
CA ASP A 183 -0.61 -16.01 4.18
C ASP A 183 -1.47 -14.85 4.75
N LEU A 184 -0.88 -13.67 4.86
CA LEU A 184 -1.52 -12.47 5.42
C LEU A 184 -2.41 -11.75 4.41
N GLU A 185 -2.41 -12.16 3.14
CA GLU A 185 -3.47 -11.75 2.23
C GLU A 185 -4.68 -12.63 2.55
N PRO A 186 -5.86 -12.05 2.86
CA PRO A 186 -7.05 -12.87 3.00
C PRO A 186 -7.18 -13.70 1.72
N GLU A 187 -7.42 -15.00 1.86
CA GLU A 187 -7.96 -15.84 0.81
C GLU A 187 -9.37 -15.31 0.46
N VAL A 188 -9.45 -14.12 -0.12
CA VAL A 188 -10.35 -13.96 -1.23
C VAL A 188 -9.79 -14.98 -2.20
N SER A 189 -10.45 -16.14 -2.30
CA SER A 189 -10.36 -16.93 -3.50
C SER A 189 -10.74 -15.97 -4.62
N PHE A 190 -9.75 -15.25 -5.15
CA PHE A 190 -9.78 -14.75 -6.50
C PHE A 190 -9.80 -16.04 -7.31
N ILE A 191 -10.97 -16.68 -7.40
CA ILE A 191 -11.22 -17.75 -8.34
C ILE A 191 -10.69 -17.16 -9.66
N GLY A 192 -9.57 -17.70 -10.13
CA GLY A 192 -8.79 -17.24 -11.29
C GLY A 192 -8.48 -15.74 -11.42
N ASP A 193 -7.53 -15.18 -10.67
CA ASP A 193 -7.05 -13.77 -10.86
C ASP A 193 -6.29 -13.52 -12.19
N LYS A 194 -6.12 -14.54 -13.02
CA LYS A 194 -5.67 -14.39 -14.41
C LYS A 194 -6.68 -14.92 -15.42
N ASN A 195 -7.41 -15.99 -15.10
CA ASN A 195 -8.21 -16.65 -16.10
C ASN A 195 -9.66 -16.17 -16.16
N ILE A 196 -10.29 -15.61 -15.12
CA ILE A 196 -11.74 -15.37 -15.19
C ILE A 196 -12.11 -14.20 -16.11
N GLU A 197 -11.38 -13.09 -16.09
CA GLU A 197 -11.66 -12.00 -17.04
C GLU A 197 -11.46 -12.48 -18.46
N ASP A 198 -10.35 -13.19 -18.71
CA ASP A 198 -10.06 -13.81 -19.99
C ASP A 198 -11.12 -14.87 -20.35
N GLU A 199 -11.61 -15.67 -19.42
CA GLU A 199 -12.66 -16.69 -19.61
C GLU A 199 -14.03 -16.05 -19.88
N ILE A 200 -14.33 -14.90 -19.28
CA ILE A 200 -15.52 -14.10 -19.59
C ILE A 200 -15.39 -13.51 -20.99
N TYR A 201 -14.23 -12.95 -21.34
CA TYR A 201 -13.95 -12.43 -22.69
C TYR A 201 -13.91 -13.53 -23.76
N LEU A 202 -13.47 -14.73 -23.40
CA LEU A 202 -13.46 -15.94 -24.24
C LEU A 202 -14.82 -16.65 -24.25
N GLY A 203 -15.85 -16.13 -23.58
CA GLY A 203 -17.21 -16.65 -23.60
C GLY A 203 -17.43 -17.98 -22.85
N LYS A 204 -16.47 -18.40 -22.02
CA LYS A 204 -16.53 -19.66 -21.24
C LYS A 204 -17.50 -19.60 -20.06
N ILE A 205 -17.82 -18.40 -19.57
CA ILE A 205 -18.83 -18.20 -18.52
C ILE A 205 -20.09 -17.63 -19.18
N PRO A 206 -21.08 -18.46 -19.52
CA PRO A 206 -22.32 -17.97 -20.11
C PRO A 206 -23.07 -17.11 -19.09
N LYS A 207 -23.66 -16.00 -19.55
CA LYS A 207 -24.59 -15.10 -18.80
C LYS A 207 -23.95 -14.17 -17.76
N VAL A 208 -22.78 -13.62 -18.05
CA VAL A 208 -22.20 -12.52 -17.23
C VAL A 208 -22.70 -11.17 -17.70
N VAL A 209 -23.26 -10.38 -16.79
CA VAL A 209 -23.61 -8.98 -17.01
C VAL A 209 -22.58 -8.10 -16.32
N VAL A 210 -21.93 -7.22 -17.09
CA VAL A 210 -20.96 -6.26 -16.54
C VAL A 210 -21.63 -4.91 -16.34
N LYS A 211 -21.50 -4.34 -15.14
CA LYS A 211 -21.91 -2.96 -14.85
C LYS A 211 -20.73 -2.16 -14.32
N VAL A 212 -20.63 -0.92 -14.75
CA VAL A 212 -19.60 0.01 -14.29
C VAL A 212 -20.23 1.01 -13.33
N LYS A 213 -19.62 1.20 -12.16
CA LYS A 213 -20.04 2.22 -11.18
C LYS A 213 -18.79 2.93 -10.67
N LEU A 214 -18.50 4.08 -11.27
CA LEU A 214 -17.33 4.89 -10.92
C LEU A 214 -17.54 5.55 -9.56
N GLY A 215 -16.56 5.42 -8.66
CA GLY A 215 -16.59 6.10 -7.37
C GLY A 215 -17.62 5.56 -6.37
N GLY A 216 -18.15 4.35 -6.58
CA GLY A 216 -19.14 3.75 -5.68
C GLY A 216 -18.65 3.62 -4.23
N PHE A 217 -17.34 3.47 -4.03
CA PHE A 217 -16.71 3.41 -2.72
C PHE A 217 -16.76 4.74 -1.93
N TYR A 218 -17.03 5.89 -2.58
CA TYR A 218 -17.24 7.16 -1.86
C TYR A 218 -18.65 7.27 -1.24
N SER A 219 -19.54 6.32 -1.52
CA SER A 219 -20.91 6.32 -0.98
C SER A 219 -21.37 4.88 -0.70
N PRO A 220 -20.84 4.24 0.36
CA PRO A 220 -21.15 2.85 0.71
C PRO A 220 -22.64 2.54 0.69
N ASP A 221 -23.47 3.37 1.33
CA ASP A 221 -24.92 3.16 1.42
C ASP A 221 -25.59 3.09 0.04
N LYS A 222 -25.20 4.00 -0.87
CA LYS A 222 -25.69 4.01 -2.26
C LYS A 222 -25.16 2.84 -3.07
N LEU A 223 -24.00 2.31 -2.72
CA LEU A 223 -23.44 1.12 -3.36
C LEU A 223 -24.16 -0.13 -2.88
N GLU A 224 -24.41 -0.28 -1.58
CA GLU A 224 -25.17 -1.38 -0.98
C GLU A 224 -26.60 -1.45 -1.54
N LEU A 225 -27.32 -0.33 -1.56
CA LEU A 225 -28.67 -0.25 -2.13
C LEU A 225 -28.68 -0.68 -3.60
N TRP A 226 -27.71 -0.21 -4.37
CA TRP A 226 -27.58 -0.57 -5.78
C TRP A 226 -27.26 -2.05 -5.98
N LEU A 227 -26.40 -2.66 -5.16
CA LEU A 227 -26.12 -4.10 -5.20
C LEU A 227 -27.36 -4.92 -4.83
N LYS A 228 -28.12 -4.48 -3.82
CA LYS A 228 -29.41 -5.08 -3.42
C LYS A 228 -30.43 -5.02 -4.56
N GLU A 229 -30.56 -3.88 -5.23
CA GLU A 229 -31.42 -3.73 -6.42
C GLU A 229 -31.00 -4.65 -7.58
N MET A 230 -29.69 -4.82 -7.81
CA MET A 230 -29.20 -5.76 -8.83
C MET A 230 -29.61 -7.20 -8.49
N SER A 231 -29.48 -7.62 -7.22
CA SER A 231 -29.89 -8.97 -6.81
C SER A 231 -31.40 -9.19 -6.92
N LYS A 232 -32.22 -8.17 -6.63
CA LYS A 232 -33.68 -8.19 -6.90
C LYS A 232 -34.04 -8.32 -8.38
N LYS A 233 -33.18 -7.83 -9.28
CA LYS A 233 -33.32 -8.00 -10.74
C LYS A 233 -32.81 -9.36 -11.23
N GLY A 234 -32.35 -10.22 -10.34
CA GLY A 234 -31.78 -11.53 -10.64
C GLY A 234 -30.30 -11.52 -11.01
N LEU A 235 -29.61 -10.41 -10.75
CA LEU A 235 -28.18 -10.25 -11.01
C LEU A 235 -27.41 -10.43 -9.70
N LYS A 236 -26.77 -11.59 -9.56
CA LYS A 236 -25.99 -11.95 -8.39
C LYS A 236 -24.55 -11.51 -8.56
N LEU A 237 -24.04 -10.73 -7.61
CA LEU A 237 -22.64 -10.28 -7.66
C LEU A 237 -21.73 -11.51 -7.65
N PHE A 238 -20.84 -11.55 -8.64
CA PHE A 238 -19.86 -12.61 -8.79
C PHE A 238 -18.45 -12.12 -8.53
N LYS A 239 -18.09 -10.98 -9.11
CA LYS A 239 -16.74 -10.41 -8.99
C LYS A 239 -16.77 -8.90 -9.08
N VAL A 240 -15.79 -8.26 -8.46
CA VAL A 240 -15.49 -6.83 -8.67
C VAL A 240 -14.07 -6.72 -9.20
N SER A 241 -13.85 -5.80 -10.14
CA SER A 241 -12.52 -5.58 -10.72
C SER A 241 -11.53 -5.04 -9.68
N LYS A 242 -10.23 -5.23 -9.95
CA LYS A 242 -9.14 -4.79 -9.07
C LYS A 242 -9.22 -3.31 -8.65
N ASN A 243 -9.78 -2.46 -9.52
CA ASN A 243 -9.90 -1.03 -9.28
C ASN A 243 -11.24 -0.65 -8.61
N GLY A 244 -12.13 -1.61 -8.34
CA GLY A 244 -13.39 -1.35 -7.64
C GLY A 244 -14.53 -0.77 -8.46
N ASN A 245 -14.31 -0.52 -9.75
CA ASN A 245 -15.24 0.25 -10.57
C ASN A 245 -16.09 -0.61 -11.51
N ARG A 246 -15.73 -1.89 -11.73
CA ARG A 246 -16.48 -2.81 -12.59
C ARG A 246 -16.99 -3.98 -11.76
N PHE A 247 -18.28 -4.27 -11.90
CA PHE A 247 -18.99 -5.30 -11.18
C PHE A 247 -19.51 -6.32 -12.19
N TYR A 248 -19.17 -7.58 -11.96
CA TYR A 248 -19.55 -8.71 -12.79
C TYR A 248 -20.65 -9.47 -12.07
N PHE A 249 -21.78 -9.66 -12.75
CA PHE A 249 -22.95 -10.32 -12.21
C PHE A 249 -23.28 -11.58 -13.00
N LEU A 250 -23.74 -12.62 -12.31
CA LEU A 250 -24.33 -13.81 -12.92
C LEU A 250 -25.85 -13.68 -12.91
N ASN A 251 -26.49 -14.06 -14.02
CA ASN A 251 -27.95 -14.13 -14.10
C ASN A 251 -28.44 -15.47 -13.54
N GLU A 252 -28.65 -15.52 -12.22
CA GLU A 252 -29.03 -16.73 -11.46
C GLU A 252 -30.45 -16.64 -10.87
N GLY A 253 -31.27 -15.69 -11.32
CA GLY A 253 -32.63 -15.48 -10.81
C GLY A 253 -32.68 -14.62 -9.55
N LYS A 254 -33.89 -14.20 -9.17
CA LYS A 254 -34.12 -13.24 -8.07
C LYS A 254 -33.67 -13.85 -6.74
N THR A 255 -32.80 -13.14 -6.04
CA THR A 255 -32.29 -13.54 -4.72
C THR A 255 -32.35 -12.36 -3.77
N ASN A 256 -32.70 -12.63 -2.51
CA ASN A 256 -32.62 -11.65 -1.43
C ASN A 256 -31.25 -11.79 -0.77
N ARG A 257 -30.43 -10.77 -0.99
CA ARG A 257 -29.05 -10.73 -0.54
C ARG A 257 -28.74 -9.40 0.09
N LYS A 258 -28.17 -9.45 1.29
CA LYS A 258 -27.60 -8.28 1.93
C LYS A 258 -26.18 -8.10 1.44
N TYR A 259 -25.85 -6.86 1.07
CA TYR A 259 -24.49 -6.44 0.83
C TYR A 259 -24.08 -5.45 1.91
N VAL A 260 -22.86 -5.58 2.39
CA VAL A 260 -22.24 -4.64 3.32
C VAL A 260 -20.90 -4.20 2.75
N VAL A 261 -20.73 -2.89 2.62
CA VAL A 261 -19.49 -2.26 2.19
C VAL A 261 -18.80 -1.72 3.42
N ASP A 262 -17.76 -2.41 3.86
CA ASP A 262 -17.04 -2.05 5.08
C ASP A 262 -15.72 -1.34 4.79
N PHE A 263 -15.40 -0.33 5.61
CA PHE A 263 -14.19 0.46 5.54
C PHE A 263 -13.43 0.34 6.86
N LYS A 264 -12.38 -0.48 6.87
CA LYS A 264 -11.56 -0.69 8.06
C LYS A 264 -10.14 -0.22 7.84
N LYS A 265 -9.66 0.54 8.82
CA LYS A 265 -8.27 0.99 8.88
C LYS A 265 -7.43 -0.13 9.48
N ARG A 266 -6.60 -0.78 8.65
CA ARG A 266 -5.75 -1.93 9.02
C ARG A 266 -6.57 -3.13 9.51
N VAL A 267 -6.66 -4.14 8.68
CA VAL A 267 -7.49 -5.32 8.94
C VAL A 267 -6.56 -6.51 9.17
N SER A 268 -6.71 -7.20 10.30
CA SER A 268 -6.03 -8.47 10.58
C SER A 268 -6.71 -9.62 9.82
N SER A 269 -6.02 -10.76 9.69
CA SER A 269 -6.62 -12.01 9.18
C SER A 269 -7.84 -12.41 10.01
N GLU A 270 -7.76 -12.25 11.33
CA GLU A 270 -8.84 -12.55 12.29
C GLU A 270 -10.17 -11.88 11.93
N TYR A 271 -10.16 -10.61 11.50
CA TYR A 271 -11.39 -9.93 11.08
C TYR A 271 -12.07 -10.66 9.91
N TYR A 272 -11.30 -11.18 8.96
CA TYR A 272 -11.86 -11.89 7.81
C TYR A 272 -12.37 -13.28 8.20
N GLU A 273 -11.75 -13.92 9.20
CA GLU A 273 -12.17 -15.20 9.73
C GLU A 273 -13.49 -15.09 10.49
N ILE A 274 -13.58 -14.16 11.45
CA ILE A 274 -14.81 -13.92 12.24
C ILE A 274 -16.03 -13.68 11.33
N ASN A 275 -15.86 -12.86 10.28
CA ASN A 275 -16.95 -12.58 9.35
C ASN A 275 -17.33 -13.80 8.49
N ARG A 276 -16.35 -14.61 8.07
CA ARG A 276 -16.59 -15.85 7.32
C ARG A 276 -17.32 -16.88 8.19
N GLU A 277 -16.91 -17.02 9.45
CA GLU A 277 -17.56 -17.89 10.44
C GLU A 277 -19.00 -17.47 10.72
N ALA A 278 -19.27 -16.16 10.73
CA ALA A 278 -20.62 -15.61 10.82
C ALA A 278 -21.47 -15.81 9.54
N GLY A 279 -20.94 -16.46 8.50
CA GLY A 279 -21.64 -16.76 7.25
C GLY A 279 -21.54 -15.68 6.18
N TRP A 280 -20.74 -14.61 6.39
CA TRP A 280 -20.53 -13.58 5.37
C TRP A 280 -19.54 -14.05 4.33
N LYS A 281 -19.90 -13.86 3.06
CA LYS A 281 -19.02 -14.14 1.92
C LYS A 281 -18.33 -12.87 1.43
N LEU A 282 -17.00 -12.90 1.37
CA LEU A 282 -16.19 -11.79 0.86
C LEU A 282 -16.15 -11.82 -0.67
N TYR A 283 -16.58 -10.74 -1.30
CA TYR A 283 -16.62 -10.59 -2.77
C TYR A 283 -15.53 -9.66 -3.32
N PHE A 284 -15.03 -8.75 -2.48
CA PHE A 284 -13.99 -7.81 -2.87
C PHE A 284 -13.26 -7.28 -1.64
N THR A 285 -11.95 -7.03 -1.74
CA THR A 285 -11.18 -6.21 -0.80
C THR A 285 -10.16 -5.37 -1.57
N SER A 286 -9.95 -4.09 -1.19
CA SER A 286 -8.85 -3.31 -1.78
C SER A 286 -7.51 -3.86 -1.36
N LYS A 287 -6.52 -3.59 -2.22
CA LYS A 287 -5.10 -3.84 -1.95
C LYS A 287 -4.46 -2.76 -1.06
N GLU A 288 -5.22 -1.76 -0.61
CA GLU A 288 -4.70 -0.61 0.13
C GLU A 288 -4.73 -0.81 1.64
N ARG A 289 -3.60 -1.21 2.22
CA ARG A 289 -3.47 -1.50 3.68
C ARG A 289 -3.82 -0.39 4.65
N SER A 290 -3.79 0.87 4.21
CA SER A 290 -4.15 1.97 5.11
C SER A 290 -5.65 2.03 5.35
N TYR A 291 -6.44 1.68 4.33
CA TYR A 291 -7.89 1.63 4.35
C TYR A 291 -8.35 0.51 3.43
N ASN A 292 -8.68 -0.63 4.03
CA ASN A 292 -9.28 -1.72 3.26
C ASN A 292 -10.75 -1.38 3.09
N TRP A 293 -11.22 -1.36 1.85
CA TRP A 293 -12.63 -1.36 1.54
C TRP A 293 -13.00 -2.77 1.09
N SER A 294 -13.96 -3.38 1.77
CA SER A 294 -14.37 -4.76 1.52
C SER A 294 -15.86 -4.82 1.19
N ILE A 295 -16.24 -5.70 0.27
CA ILE A 295 -17.65 -5.98 -0.03
C ILE A 295 -17.95 -7.37 0.49
N TRP A 296 -18.83 -7.44 1.47
CA TRP A 296 -19.38 -8.66 2.04
C TRP A 296 -20.80 -8.86 1.55
N ALA A 297 -21.22 -10.12 1.42
CA ALA A 297 -22.61 -10.44 1.15
C ALA A 297 -23.08 -11.69 1.88
N MET A 298 -24.37 -11.72 2.21
CA MET A 298 -25.06 -12.83 2.84
C MET A 298 -26.45 -13.00 2.23
N ASP A 299 -26.81 -14.23 1.88
CA ASP A 299 -28.14 -14.60 1.38
C ASP A 299 -29.10 -14.78 2.55
N TYR A 300 -30.38 -14.43 2.36
CA TYR A 300 -31.44 -14.63 3.35
C TYR A 300 -32.77 -14.94 2.65
N THR A 301 -33.68 -15.63 3.34
CA THR A 301 -34.98 -16.01 2.77
C THR A 301 -36.08 -14.98 3.04
N GLU A 302 -37.16 -15.01 2.24
CA GLU A 302 -38.32 -14.14 2.47
C GLU A 302 -39.06 -14.57 3.74
N GLY A 303 -38.91 -13.79 4.82
CA GLY A 303 -39.50 -14.06 6.13
C GLY A 303 -38.48 -14.05 7.28
N GLU A 304 -37.19 -14.19 6.98
CA GLU A 304 -36.12 -14.03 7.96
C GLU A 304 -35.77 -12.54 8.19
N ALA A 305 -35.29 -12.22 9.39
CA ALA A 305 -34.76 -10.89 9.68
C ALA A 305 -33.54 -10.60 8.79
N GLU A 306 -33.47 -9.39 8.23
CA GLU A 306 -32.34 -8.97 7.38
C GLU A 306 -31.02 -9.09 8.17
N PRO A 307 -30.01 -9.81 7.64
CA PRO A 307 -28.78 -10.05 8.38
C PRO A 307 -28.03 -8.74 8.63
N VAL A 308 -27.53 -8.59 9.85
CA VAL A 308 -26.83 -7.39 10.32
C VAL A 308 -25.38 -7.75 10.62
N MET A 309 -24.45 -7.11 9.91
CA MET A 309 -23.01 -7.35 10.11
C MET A 309 -22.47 -6.63 11.37
N TYR A 310 -23.08 -5.51 11.75
CA TYR A 310 -22.66 -4.70 12.90
C TYR A 310 -23.82 -4.44 13.84
N SER A 311 -23.66 -4.81 15.11
CA SER A 311 -24.63 -4.51 16.16
C SER A 311 -24.67 -3.01 16.49
N ASN A 312 -23.57 -2.26 16.28
CA ASN A 312 -23.49 -0.82 16.54
C ASN A 312 -23.27 -0.01 15.24
N LYS A 313 -24.18 0.96 14.98
CA LYS A 313 -24.10 1.87 13.82
C LYS A 313 -23.09 3.01 14.03
N GLU A 314 -22.74 3.32 15.26
CA GLU A 314 -21.85 4.44 15.62
C GLU A 314 -20.45 4.25 15.05
N ASP A 315 -19.94 3.01 15.11
CA ASP A 315 -18.63 2.66 14.58
C ASP A 315 -18.54 2.97 13.08
N ILE A 316 -19.58 2.67 12.31
CA ILE A 316 -19.62 2.89 10.86
C ILE A 316 -19.48 4.38 10.54
N VAL A 317 -20.22 5.23 11.26
CA VAL A 317 -20.20 6.69 11.07
C VAL A 317 -18.85 7.28 11.45
N GLU A 318 -18.26 6.83 12.55
CA GLU A 318 -16.95 7.30 12.98
C GLU A 318 -15.86 6.96 11.95
N HIS A 319 -15.93 5.76 11.36
CA HIS A 319 -14.98 5.32 10.34
C HIS A 319 -15.15 6.12 9.05
N ALA A 320 -16.38 6.30 8.57
CA ALA A 320 -16.67 7.12 7.39
C ALA A 320 -16.16 8.57 7.57
N ARG A 321 -16.37 9.17 8.76
CA ARG A 321 -15.88 10.50 9.09
C ARG A 321 -14.35 10.60 9.02
N LYS A 322 -13.63 9.62 9.59
CA LYS A 322 -12.16 9.56 9.53
C LYS A 322 -11.64 9.46 8.10
N VAL A 323 -12.31 8.70 7.25
CA VAL A 323 -11.97 8.56 5.82
C VAL A 323 -12.16 9.89 5.10
N VAL A 324 -13.32 10.53 5.22
CA VAL A 324 -13.62 11.82 4.60
C VAL A 324 -12.61 12.88 5.03
N ILE A 325 -12.33 13.01 6.33
CA ILE A 325 -11.34 13.98 6.84
C ILE A 325 -9.96 13.72 6.22
N SER A 326 -9.53 12.45 6.18
CA SER A 326 -8.20 12.09 5.66
C SER A 326 -8.06 12.45 4.18
N TYR A 327 -9.08 12.17 3.35
CA TYR A 327 -9.07 12.54 1.94
C TYR A 327 -9.22 14.05 1.74
N SER A 328 -10.04 14.74 2.52
CA SER A 328 -10.17 16.20 2.45
C SER A 328 -8.84 16.90 2.74
N ILE A 329 -8.09 16.47 3.75
CA ILE A 329 -6.76 17.01 4.06
C ILE A 329 -5.77 16.73 2.91
N LEU A 330 -5.84 15.54 2.30
CA LEU A 330 -4.97 15.18 1.18
C LEU A 330 -5.22 16.01 -0.08
N TYR A 331 -6.49 16.30 -0.39
CA TYR A 331 -6.88 17.01 -1.61
C TYR A 331 -7.00 18.53 -1.45
N ALA A 332 -7.16 19.04 -0.22
CA ALA A 332 -7.28 20.49 0.02
C ALA A 332 -6.12 21.32 -0.60
N PRO A 333 -4.84 20.92 -0.48
CA PRO A 333 -3.74 21.66 -1.12
C PRO A 333 -3.87 21.72 -2.64
N ILE A 334 -4.35 20.64 -3.28
CA ILE A 334 -4.57 20.58 -4.73
C ILE A 334 -5.70 21.54 -5.12
N ILE A 335 -6.81 21.54 -4.37
CA ILE A 335 -7.94 22.44 -4.63
C ILE A 335 -7.51 23.90 -4.49
N VAL A 336 -6.82 24.25 -3.40
CA VAL A 336 -6.30 25.61 -3.18
C VAL A 336 -5.35 26.02 -4.30
N MET A 337 -4.47 25.12 -4.74
CA MET A 337 -3.59 25.36 -5.89
C MET A 337 -4.40 25.69 -7.16
N TYR A 338 -5.41 24.88 -7.50
CA TYR A 338 -6.24 25.14 -8.68
C TYR A 338 -6.96 26.49 -8.60
N LEU A 339 -7.47 26.87 -7.43
CA LEU A 339 -8.10 28.17 -7.23
C LEU A 339 -7.12 29.34 -7.44
N ILE A 340 -5.89 29.22 -6.94
CA ILE A 340 -4.84 30.23 -7.16
C ILE A 340 -4.50 30.36 -8.65
N VAL A 341 -4.31 29.23 -9.34
CA VAL A 341 -3.98 29.22 -10.77
C VAL A 341 -5.12 29.86 -11.58
N LEU A 342 -6.37 29.45 -11.33
CA LEU A 342 -7.55 30.01 -12.01
C LEU A 342 -7.72 31.51 -11.75
N GLY A 343 -7.46 31.96 -10.51
CA GLY A 343 -7.49 33.37 -10.14
C GLY A 343 -6.43 34.18 -10.88
N LEU A 344 -5.18 33.70 -10.93
CA LEU A 344 -4.08 34.36 -11.64
C LEU A 344 -4.34 34.44 -13.15
N THR A 345 -4.80 33.35 -13.78
CA THR A 345 -5.12 33.36 -15.21
C THR A 345 -6.27 34.31 -15.54
N SER A 346 -7.30 34.36 -14.68
CA SER A 346 -8.43 35.27 -14.87
C SER A 346 -8.00 36.73 -14.74
N TYR A 347 -7.16 37.04 -13.73
CA TYR A 347 -6.60 38.38 -13.53
C TYR A 347 -5.77 38.85 -14.73
N ILE A 348 -4.87 38.02 -15.26
CA ILE A 348 -4.05 38.34 -16.44
C ILE A 348 -4.93 38.59 -17.66
N CYS A 349 -5.94 37.73 -17.91
CA CYS A 349 -6.83 37.86 -19.05
C CYS A 349 -7.68 39.15 -18.99
N CYS A 350 -8.10 39.57 -17.80
CA CYS A 350 -8.82 40.83 -17.59
C CYS A 350 -7.92 42.04 -17.89
N LYS A 351 -6.66 42.01 -17.41
CA LYS A 351 -5.72 43.13 -17.60
C LYS A 351 -5.31 43.30 -19.05
N MET A 352 -5.11 42.21 -19.80
CA MET A 352 -4.79 42.28 -21.24
C MET A 352 -5.94 42.84 -22.09
N LYS A 353 -7.21 42.59 -21.73
CA LYS A 353 -8.37 43.16 -22.45
C LYS A 353 -8.53 44.68 -22.27
N ILE A 354 -7.92 45.27 -21.25
CA ILE A 354 -8.01 46.71 -20.96
C ILE A 354 -6.86 47.49 -21.66
N SER A 355 -5.83 46.81 -22.15
CA SER A 355 -4.67 47.41 -22.83
C SER A 355 -4.70 47.33 -24.36
N ILE A 356 -5.83 46.89 -24.95
CA ILE A 356 -6.14 46.97 -26.39
C ILE A 356 -7.24 48.01 -26.55
#